data_AF-A0A8J2MEN3-F1
#
_entry.id   AF-A0A8J2MEN3-F1
#
_cell.length_a   1.000
_cell.length_b   1.000
_cell.length_c   1.000
_cell.angle_alpha   90.00
_cell.angle_beta   90.00
_cell.angle_gamma   90.00
#
_symmetry.space_group_name_H-M   'P 1'
#
loop_
_entity.id
_entity.type
_entity.pdbx_description
1 polymer ?
#
loop_
_entity_poly.entity_id
_entity_poly.type
_entity_poly.pdbx_seq_one_letter_code
_entity_poly.pdbx_strand_id
1 'polypeptide(L)'
;MTSDNLNRLYNCSAKILDQNLTILQELNRSELLSVLDQVLSSDNRNLLRVNFTDCLFTGQERPFDLPWWQKLSWSCVFAIMLIVATGGNIIVMWIVLEYMTN
;
A
#
# COMPACT_ATOMS: atom_id res chain seq x y z
N MET A 1 -6.61 24.84 -3.53
CA MET A 1 -7.32 23.58 -3.27
C MET A 1 -8.58 23.57 -4.12
N THR A 2 -8.68 22.64 -5.06
CA THR A 2 -9.88 22.46 -5.89
C THR A 2 -11.05 21.99 -5.03
N SER A 3 -12.28 22.34 -5.41
CA SER A 3 -13.52 21.93 -4.73
C SER A 3 -13.61 20.41 -4.49
N ASP A 4 -13.06 19.61 -5.39
CA ASP A 4 -13.04 18.14 -5.28
C ASP A 4 -12.25 17.62 -4.08
N ASN A 5 -11.11 18.26 -3.77
CA ASN A 5 -10.31 17.88 -2.60
C ASN A 5 -11.03 18.21 -1.30
N LEU A 6 -11.81 19.30 -1.29
CA LEU A 6 -12.62 19.69 -0.15
C LEU A 6 -13.78 18.70 0.06
N ASN A 7 -14.47 18.31 -1.01
CA ASN A 7 -15.56 17.33 -0.95
C ASN A 7 -15.07 15.96 -0.50
N ARG A 8 -13.88 15.52 -0.95
CA ARG A 8 -13.24 14.30 -0.45
C ARG A 8 -12.90 14.37 1.04
N LEU A 9 -12.38 15.51 1.50
CA LEU A 9 -12.09 15.73 2.92
C LEU A 9 -13.36 15.53 3.75
N TYR A 10 -14.47 16.19 3.39
CA TYR A 10 -15.74 16.08 4.11
C TYR A 10 -16.33 14.67 4.09
N ASN A 11 -16.31 13.99 2.95
CA ASN A 11 -16.82 12.62 2.82
C ASN A 11 -15.99 11.62 3.64
N CYS A 12 -14.66 11.75 3.61
CA CYS A 12 -13.77 10.89 4.40
C CYS A 12 -13.88 11.14 5.89
N SER A 13 -14.00 12.40 6.33
CA SER A 13 -14.25 12.70 7.74
C SER A 13 -15.59 12.16 8.22
N ALA A 14 -16.65 12.23 7.41
CA ALA A 14 -17.95 11.65 7.74
C ALA A 14 -17.88 10.12 7.85
N LYS A 15 -17.18 9.47 6.90
CA LYS A 15 -17.01 8.01 6.88
C LYS A 15 -16.22 7.46 8.08
N ILE A 16 -15.26 8.23 8.62
CA ILE A 16 -14.34 7.75 9.66
C ILE A 16 -14.82 8.10 11.06
N LEU A 17 -15.50 9.24 11.20
CA LEU A 17 -16.09 9.63 12.48
C LEU A 17 -17.42 8.91 12.74
N ASP A 18 -17.95 8.18 11.74
CA ASP A 18 -19.28 7.55 11.74
C ASP A 18 -20.38 8.55 12.16
N GLN A 19 -20.13 9.84 11.87
CA GLN A 19 -21.03 10.93 12.23
C GLN A 19 -21.79 11.40 10.99
N ASN A 20 -23.03 11.83 11.22
CA ASN A 20 -23.86 12.37 10.16
C ASN A 20 -23.19 13.58 9.51
N LEU A 21 -23.15 13.55 8.17
CA LEU A 21 -22.56 14.55 7.28
C LEU A 21 -23.07 15.98 7.59
N THR A 22 -24.27 16.09 8.15
CA THR A 22 -24.93 17.34 8.55
C THR A 22 -24.26 18.06 9.71
N ILE A 23 -23.72 17.35 10.72
CA ILE A 23 -23.01 17.96 11.85
C ILE A 23 -21.65 18.51 11.39
N LEU A 24 -21.03 17.80 10.46
CA LEU A 24 -19.74 18.13 9.88
C LEU A 24 -19.82 19.29 8.89
N GLN A 25 -20.96 19.43 8.19
CA GLN A 25 -21.23 20.50 7.25
C GLN A 25 -21.62 21.82 7.93
N GLU A 26 -22.19 21.76 9.14
CA GLU A 26 -22.39 22.95 10.01
C GLU A 26 -21.06 23.54 10.51
N LEU A 27 -20.00 22.73 10.57
CA LEU A 27 -18.68 23.19 11.00
C LEU A 27 -17.97 24.01 9.93
N ASN A 28 -17.50 25.20 10.30
CA ASN A 28 -16.64 26.00 9.44
C ASN A 28 -15.31 25.27 9.20
N ARG A 29 -14.70 25.45 8.02
CA ARG A 29 -13.51 24.70 7.56
C ARG A 29 -12.37 24.70 8.60
N SER A 30 -12.14 25.83 9.27
CA SER A 30 -11.10 25.97 10.28
C SER A 30 -11.35 25.12 11.52
N GLU A 31 -12.59 25.04 11.98
CA GLU A 31 -12.95 24.24 13.16
C GLU A 31 -12.86 22.75 12.85
N LEU A 32 -13.29 22.35 11.65
CA LEU A 32 -13.15 20.99 11.20
C LEU A 32 -11.68 20.55 11.19
N LEU A 33 -10.81 21.39 10.62
CA LEU A 33 -9.38 21.10 10.55
C LEU A 33 -8.76 20.97 11.95
N SER A 34 -9.13 21.81 12.91
CA SER A 34 -8.61 21.72 14.28
C SER A 34 -9.08 20.47 15.02
N VAL A 35 -10.36 20.10 14.87
CA VAL A 35 -10.90 18.88 15.51
C VAL A 35 -10.29 17.63 14.89
N LEU A 36 -10.16 17.61 13.57
CA LEU A 36 -9.57 16.48 12.85
C LEU A 36 -8.09 16.30 13.20
N ASP A 37 -7.32 17.38 13.26
CA ASP A 37 -5.90 17.34 13.67
C ASP A 37 -5.76 16.83 15.11
N GLN A 38 -6.62 17.30 16.02
CA GLN A 38 -6.65 16.83 17.40
C GLN A 38 -6.94 15.32 17.52
N VAL A 39 -7.88 14.80 16.71
CA VAL A 39 -8.22 13.37 16.69
C VAL A 39 -7.10 12.54 16.05
N LEU A 40 -6.44 13.04 14.99
CA LEU A 40 -5.33 12.35 14.32
C LEU A 40 -4.01 12.40 15.12
N SER A 41 -3.80 13.44 15.93
CA SER A 41 -2.60 13.60 16.76
C SER A 41 -2.66 12.79 18.06
N SER A 42 -3.79 12.12 18.33
CA SER A 42 -3.93 11.18 19.44
C SER A 42 -3.11 9.91 19.19
N ASP A 43 -2.09 9.69 20.03
CA ASP A 43 -1.01 8.69 19.92
C ASP A 43 -1.50 7.24 19.65
N ASN A 44 -2.72 6.89 20.06
CA ASN A 44 -3.24 5.52 19.95
C ASN A 44 -4.10 5.25 18.70
N ARG A 45 -4.18 6.20 17.75
CA ARG A 45 -5.06 6.12 16.56
C ARG A 45 -4.32 5.99 15.24
N ASN A 46 -3.18 5.30 15.22
CA ASN A 46 -2.42 5.02 13.98
C ASN A 46 -3.29 4.38 12.89
N LEU A 47 -4.22 3.48 13.27
CA LEU A 47 -5.17 2.86 12.34
C LEU A 47 -6.16 3.87 11.75
N LEU A 48 -6.66 4.81 12.57
CA LEU A 48 -7.58 5.86 12.13
C LEU A 48 -6.87 6.81 11.15
N ARG A 49 -5.62 7.15 11.45
CA ARG A 49 -4.77 7.99 10.60
C ARG A 49 -4.51 7.30 9.25
N VAL A 50 -4.21 6.01 9.26
CA VAL A 50 -4.02 5.22 8.02
C VAL A 50 -5.31 5.20 7.20
N ASN A 51 -6.46 4.87 7.80
CA ASN A 51 -7.74 4.84 7.09
C ASN A 51 -8.16 6.22 6.55
N PHE A 52 -7.88 7.30 7.28
CA PHE A 52 -8.16 8.67 6.84
C PHE A 52 -7.30 9.07 5.65
N THR A 53 -6.00 8.79 5.74
CA THR A 53 -5.06 9.03 4.65
C THR A 53 -5.46 8.20 3.43
N ASP A 54 -5.79 6.92 3.62
CA ASP A 54 -6.22 6.03 2.56
C ASP A 54 -7.49 6.57 1.87
N CYS A 55 -8.52 6.97 2.62
CA CYS A 55 -9.75 7.54 2.05
C CYS A 55 -9.49 8.83 1.26
N LEU A 56 -8.70 9.76 1.81
CA LEU A 56 -8.44 11.06 1.20
C LEU A 56 -7.64 10.93 -0.11
N PHE A 57 -6.71 9.97 -0.14
CA PHE A 57 -5.84 9.69 -1.27
C PHE A 57 -6.30 8.48 -2.12
N THR A 58 -7.45 7.85 -1.85
CA THR A 58 -7.95 6.65 -2.58
C THR A 58 -8.08 6.89 -4.08
N GLY A 59 -8.39 8.12 -4.51
CA GLY A 59 -8.45 8.49 -5.92
C GLY A 59 -7.22 9.25 -6.41
N GLN A 60 -6.15 9.29 -5.62
CA GLN A 60 -4.81 9.58 -6.10
C GLN A 60 -4.20 8.21 -6.34
N GLU A 61 -4.47 7.64 -7.52
CA GLU A 61 -3.80 6.44 -8.01
C GLU A 61 -2.32 6.63 -7.70
N ARG A 62 -1.75 5.81 -6.81
CA ARG A 62 -0.35 5.94 -6.42
C ARG A 62 0.43 5.89 -7.73
N PRO A 63 0.99 7.00 -8.22
CA PRO A 63 1.51 7.05 -9.59
C PRO A 63 2.77 6.18 -9.76
N PHE A 64 3.19 5.53 -8.67
CA PHE A 64 4.36 4.69 -8.55
C PHE A 64 4.04 3.26 -8.08
N ASP A 65 2.80 2.81 -8.16
CA ASP A 65 2.55 1.36 -8.16
C ASP A 65 3.03 0.83 -9.52
N LEU A 66 4.30 0.44 -9.57
CA LEU A 66 4.89 -0.24 -10.72
C LEU A 66 3.89 -1.31 -11.18
N PRO A 67 3.57 -1.37 -12.48
CA PRO A 67 2.58 -2.31 -13.00
C PRO A 67 2.94 -3.70 -12.48
N TRP A 68 1.96 -4.41 -11.93
CA TRP A 68 2.16 -5.71 -11.29
C TRP A 68 2.94 -6.70 -12.19
N TRP A 69 2.77 -6.56 -13.51
CA TRP A 69 3.54 -7.24 -14.56
C TRP A 69 5.06 -7.05 -14.46
N GLN A 70 5.55 -5.85 -14.15
CA GLN A 70 6.98 -5.58 -13.97
C GLN A 70 7.52 -6.30 -12.74
N LYS A 71 6.73 -6.34 -11.65
CA LYS A 71 7.10 -7.05 -10.42
C LYS A 71 7.23 -8.57 -10.66
N LEU A 72 6.32 -9.14 -11.45
CA LEU A 72 6.38 -10.55 -11.87
C LEU A 72 7.56 -10.85 -12.78
N SER A 73 7.87 -9.97 -13.74
CA SER A 73 8.97 -10.17 -14.67
C SER A 73 10.30 -10.34 -13.93
N TRP A 74 10.58 -9.47 -12.96
CA TRP A 74 11.81 -9.56 -12.18
C TRP A 74 11.84 -10.83 -11.32
N SER A 75 10.71 -11.20 -10.70
CA SER A 75 10.64 -12.44 -9.91
C SER A 75 10.89 -13.69 -10.75
N CYS A 76 10.39 -13.72 -11.99
CA CYS A 76 10.59 -14.84 -12.91
C CYS A 76 12.06 -14.98 -13.31
N VAL A 77 12.73 -13.86 -13.66
CA VAL A 77 14.16 -13.85 -14.00
C VAL A 77 15.01 -14.38 -12.84
N PHE A 78 14.73 -13.93 -11.61
CA PHE A 78 15.43 -14.42 -10.42
C PHE A 78 15.22 -15.91 -10.19
N ALA A 79 13.99 -16.41 -10.37
CA ALA A 79 13.70 -17.84 -10.21
C ALA A 79 14.48 -18.69 -11.23
N ILE A 80 14.56 -18.25 -12.49
CA ILE A 80 15.34 -18.96 -13.53
C ILE A 80 16.83 -18.97 -13.18
N MET A 81 17.39 -17.83 -12.74
CA MET A 81 18.80 -17.76 -12.31
C MET A 81 19.09 -18.77 -11.18
N LEU A 82 18.19 -18.89 -10.20
CA LEU A 82 18.33 -19.85 -9.09
C LEU A 82 18.25 -21.31 -9.57
N ILE A 83 17.35 -21.63 -10.49
CA ILE A 83 17.20 -22.99 -11.04
C ILE A 83 18.45 -23.39 -11.83
N VAL A 84 18.98 -22.49 -12.67
CA VAL A 84 20.19 -22.78 -13.44
C VAL A 84 21.40 -22.95 -12.52
N ALA A 85 21.54 -22.09 -11.51
CA ALA A 85 22.64 -22.17 -10.55
C ALA A 85 22.59 -23.47 -9.73
N THR A 86 21.44 -23.83 -9.18
CA THR A 86 21.29 -25.05 -8.37
C THR A 86 21.35 -26.30 -9.25
N GLY A 87 20.62 -26.32 -10.37
CA GLY A 87 20.57 -27.43 -11.32
C GLY A 87 21.93 -27.76 -11.93
N GLY A 88 22.71 -26.75 -12.34
CA GLY A 88 24.06 -26.97 -12.88
C GLY A 88 24.98 -27.66 -11.87
N ASN A 89 24.92 -27.24 -10.60
CA ASN A 89 25.71 -27.87 -9.54
C ASN A 89 25.22 -29.29 -9.23
N ILE A 90 23.90 -29.53 -9.21
CA ILE A 90 23.32 -30.84 -8.93
C ILE A 90 23.65 -31.85 -10.05
N ILE A 91 23.53 -31.45 -11.31
CA ILE A 91 23.78 -32.33 -12.47
C ILE A 91 25.26 -32.72 -12.54
N VAL A 92 26.17 -31.77 -12.30
CA VAL A 92 27.61 -32.05 -12.26
C VAL A 92 27.91 -33.07 -11.16
N MET A 93 27.37 -32.88 -9.95
CA MET A 93 27.57 -33.82 -8.85
C MET A 93 26.96 -35.20 -9.15
N TRP A 94 25.80 -35.26 -9.81
CA TRP A 94 25.15 -36.51 -10.20
C TRP A 94 26.02 -37.34 -11.15
N ILE A 95 26.49 -36.71 -12.22
CA ILE A 95 27.40 -37.37 -13.18
C ILE A 95 28.68 -37.83 -12.47
N VAL A 96 29.16 -37.02 -11.50
CA VAL A 96 30.34 -37.34 -10.71
C VAL A 96 30.20 -38.59 -9.86
N LEU A 97 29.07 -38.72 -9.18
CA LEU A 97 28.77 -39.88 -8.37
C LEU A 97 28.62 -41.14 -9.20
N GLU A 98 27.89 -41.06 -10.32
CA GLU A 98 27.66 -42.20 -11.21
C GLU A 98 28.97 -42.77 -11.78
N TYR A 99 29.92 -41.91 -12.19
CA TYR A 99 31.21 -42.40 -12.69
C TYR A 99 32.11 -42.97 -11.58
N MET A 100 31.94 -42.53 -10.33
CA MET A 100 32.81 -42.93 -9.22
C MET A 100 32.33 -44.21 -8.53
N THR A 101 31.07 -44.60 -8.76
CA THR A 101 30.43 -45.77 -8.16
C THR A 101 30.47 -47.01 -9.07
N ASN A 102 30.89 -46.85 -10.33
CA ASN A 102 31.00 -47.90 -11.36
C ASN A 102 32.48 -48.17 -11.66
#